data_AF-A0AA88JBF2-F1
#
_entry.id   AF-A0AA88JBF2-F1
#
_cell.length_a   1.000
_cell.length_b   1.000
_cell.length_c   1.000
_cell.angle_alpha   90.00
_cell.angle_beta   90.00
_cell.angle_gamma   90.00
#
_symmetry.space_group_name_H-M   'P 1'
#
loop_
_entity.id
_entity.type
_entity.pdbx_description
1 polymer ?
#
loop_
_entity_poly.entity_id
_entity_poly.type
_entity_poly.pdbx_seq_one_letter_code
_entity_poly.pdbx_strand_id
1 'polypeptide(L)'
;MYYNKEILAVQQDEFNNFKQGSMTVLEAAKKYEQLARLCSELVPNEIEKVKRMMKMFRTNIAKQVSADSSPPTLVSDCISRVIIAEYWINKDKEARAQIFKAIKEEKAVIKQSQPRQNQELYLRG
;
A
#
# COMPACT_ATOMS: atom_id res chain seq x y z
N MET A 1 -0.96 -1.43 42.90
CA MET A 1 -0.66 -2.00 41.57
C MET A 1 -1.02 -0.97 40.51
N TYR A 2 -0.04 -0.27 39.95
CA TYR A 2 -0.24 0.89 39.04
C TYR A 2 0.16 0.60 37.58
N TYR A 3 0.28 -0.67 37.20
CA TYR A 3 0.86 -1.08 35.92
C TYR A 3 -0.10 -1.11 34.72
N ASN A 4 -1.41 -0.88 34.94
CA ASN A 4 -2.41 -1.16 33.89
C ASN A 4 -2.78 0.06 33.04
N LYS A 5 -2.76 1.27 33.59
CA LYS A 5 -3.23 2.47 32.86
C LYS A 5 -2.24 2.97 31.81
N GLU A 6 -0.94 2.93 32.12
CA GLU A 6 0.11 3.39 31.20
C GLU A 6 0.22 2.45 30.00
N ILE A 7 0.15 1.13 30.21
CA ILE A 7 0.18 0.13 29.13
C ILE A 7 -1.04 0.27 28.23
N LEU A 8 -2.24 0.48 28.80
CA LEU A 8 -3.45 0.71 28.02
C LEU A 8 -3.37 2.00 27.22
N ALA A 9 -2.85 3.10 27.79
CA ALA A 9 -2.67 4.36 27.07
C ALA A 9 -1.71 4.22 25.89
N VAL A 10 -0.61 3.47 26.05
CA VAL A 10 0.35 3.18 24.97
C VAL A 10 -0.29 2.35 23.86
N GLN A 11 -1.05 1.31 24.21
CA GLN A 11 -1.76 0.47 23.23
C GLN A 11 -2.84 1.26 22.49
N GLN A 12 -3.53 2.16 23.19
CA GLN A 12 -4.55 3.01 22.63
C GLN A 12 -3.96 4.03 21.64
N ASP A 13 -2.82 4.63 21.99
CA ASP A 13 -2.07 5.49 21.08
C ASP A 13 -1.56 4.73 19.86
N GLU A 14 -1.00 3.53 20.06
CA GLU A 14 -0.58 2.66 18.95
C GLU A 14 -1.76 2.38 18.01
N PHE A 15 -2.93 2.03 18.56
CA PHE A 15 -4.11 1.74 17.74
C PHE A 15 -4.65 2.96 17.00
N ASN A 16 -4.57 4.15 17.60
CA ASN A 16 -4.97 5.42 16.98
C ASN A 16 -4.06 5.82 15.82
N ASN A 17 -2.76 5.56 15.96
CA ASN A 17 -1.76 5.93 14.98
C ASN A 17 -1.43 4.79 14.00
N PHE A 18 -2.09 3.64 14.14
CA PHE A 18 -1.75 2.48 13.32
C PHE A 18 -2.04 2.68 11.84
N LYS A 19 -1.01 2.42 11.01
CA LYS A 19 -1.06 2.46 9.55
C LYS A 19 -0.42 1.20 8.99
N GLN A 20 -0.90 0.74 7.84
CA GLN A 20 -0.36 -0.42 7.12
C GLN A 20 1.14 -0.28 6.82
N GLY A 21 1.62 0.92 6.49
CA GLY A 21 3.05 1.16 6.24
C GLY A 21 3.58 0.28 5.10
N SER A 22 4.67 -0.45 5.34
CA SER A 22 5.28 -1.41 4.41
C SER A 22 4.66 -2.81 4.43
N MET A 23 3.79 -3.11 5.40
CA MET A 23 3.16 -4.42 5.56
C MET A 23 2.19 -4.73 4.41
N THR A 24 1.99 -6.01 4.14
CA THR A 24 0.89 -6.49 3.31
C THR A 24 -0.45 -6.21 4.00
N VAL A 25 -1.54 -6.22 3.23
CA VAL A 25 -2.91 -6.06 3.78
C VAL A 25 -3.20 -7.10 4.85
N LEU A 26 -2.81 -8.36 4.64
CA LEU A 26 -3.05 -9.45 5.57
C LEU A 26 -2.29 -9.29 6.89
N GLU A 27 -1.02 -8.90 6.83
CA GLU A 27 -0.23 -8.63 8.03
C GLU A 27 -0.82 -7.45 8.81
N ALA A 28 -1.24 -6.39 8.10
CA ALA A 28 -1.84 -5.22 8.72
C ALA A 28 -3.17 -5.57 9.39
N ALA A 29 -4.03 -6.35 8.72
CA ALA A 29 -5.29 -6.82 9.27
C ALA A 29 -5.07 -7.67 10.54
N LYS A 30 -4.09 -8.58 10.56
CA LYS A 30 -3.77 -9.37 11.75
C LYS A 30 -3.34 -8.49 12.93
N LYS A 31 -2.45 -7.53 12.70
CA LYS A 31 -2.02 -6.59 13.75
C LYS A 31 -3.18 -5.71 14.22
N TYR A 32 -4.07 -5.33 13.32
CA TYR A 32 -5.27 -4.56 13.64
C TYR A 32 -6.19 -5.35 14.58
N GLU A 33 -6.42 -6.63 14.29
CA GLU A 33 -7.24 -7.48 15.16
C GLU A 33 -6.65 -7.63 16.57
N GLN A 34 -5.32 -7.74 16.68
CA GLN A 34 -4.64 -7.79 17.97
C GLN A 34 -4.87 -6.50 18.77
N LEU A 35 -4.69 -5.34 18.14
CA LEU A 35 -4.91 -4.05 18.79
C LEU A 35 -6.40 -3.80 19.11
N ALA A 36 -7.31 -4.21 18.22
CA ALA A 36 -8.76 -4.09 18.41
C ALA A 36 -9.26 -4.95 19.58
N ARG A 37 -8.63 -6.10 19.87
CA ARG A 37 -8.95 -6.92 21.05
C ARG A 37 -8.53 -6.24 22.35
N LEU A 38 -7.39 -5.54 22.34
CA LEU A 38 -6.88 -4.81 23.50
C LEU A 38 -7.62 -3.48 23.72
N CYS A 39 -8.09 -2.86 22.65
CA CYS A 39 -8.79 -1.58 22.64
C CYS A 39 -10.25 -1.72 22.17
N SER A 40 -10.99 -2.68 22.71
CA SER A 40 -12.37 -3.00 22.27
C SER A 40 -13.32 -1.80 22.40
N GLU A 41 -13.10 -0.93 23.39
CA GLU A 41 -13.86 0.31 23.60
C GLU A 41 -13.75 1.30 22.43
N LEU A 42 -12.64 1.27 21.67
CA LEU A 42 -12.43 2.14 20.51
C LEU A 42 -13.12 1.63 19.24
N VAL A 43 -13.58 0.38 19.22
CA VAL A 43 -14.23 -0.27 18.09
C VAL A 43 -15.43 -1.08 18.56
N PRO A 44 -16.44 -0.41 19.15
CA PRO A 44 -17.54 -1.06 19.86
C PRO A 44 -18.48 -1.84 18.94
N ASN A 45 -18.50 -1.52 17.64
CA ASN A 45 -19.35 -2.16 16.66
C ASN A 45 -18.61 -2.37 15.33
N GLU A 46 -19.23 -3.12 14.43
CA GLU A 46 -18.63 -3.49 13.16
C GLU A 46 -18.38 -2.29 12.23
N ILE A 47 -19.28 -1.30 12.24
CA ILE A 47 -19.14 -0.09 11.42
C ILE A 47 -17.88 0.69 11.82
N GLU A 48 -17.66 0.90 13.12
CA GLU A 48 -16.46 1.59 13.61
C GLU A 48 -15.20 0.75 13.38
N LYS A 49 -15.30 -0.59 13.44
CA LYS A 49 -14.19 -1.48 13.02
C LYS A 49 -13.82 -1.24 11.57
N VAL A 50 -14.78 -1.28 10.65
CA VAL A 50 -14.51 -1.11 9.21
C VAL A 50 -13.98 0.29 8.91
N LYS A 51 -14.58 1.32 9.50
CA LYS A 51 -14.16 2.71 9.34
C LYS A 51 -12.70 2.92 9.77
N ARG A 52 -12.30 2.35 10.91
CA ARG A 52 -10.92 2.45 11.38
C ARG A 52 -9.97 1.60 10.54
N MET A 53 -10.39 0.41 10.12
CA MET A 53 -9.64 -0.43 9.18
C MET A 53 -9.38 0.30 7.86
N MET A 54 -10.40 0.96 7.27
CA MET A 54 -10.23 1.78 6.06
C MET A 54 -9.26 2.95 6.26
N LYS A 55 -9.20 3.56 7.45
CA LYS A 55 -8.21 4.60 7.79
C LYS A 55 -6.79 4.06 7.98
N MET A 56 -6.63 2.77 8.26
CA MET A 56 -5.32 2.15 8.47
C MET A 56 -4.60 1.88 7.14
N PHE A 57 -5.35 1.49 6.11
CA PHE A 57 -4.80 1.04 4.84
C PHE A 57 -4.15 2.19 4.07
N ARG A 58 -3.24 1.83 3.16
CA ARG A 58 -2.62 2.81 2.26
C ARG A 58 -3.69 3.54 1.45
N THR A 59 -3.49 4.83 1.21
CA THR A 59 -4.48 5.71 0.58
C THR A 59 -4.91 5.22 -0.82
N ASN A 60 -4.01 4.62 -1.60
CA ASN A 60 -4.34 4.07 -2.90
C ASN A 60 -5.29 2.86 -2.81
N ILE A 61 -5.05 1.95 -1.86
CA ILE A 61 -5.93 0.80 -1.59
C ILE A 61 -7.28 1.30 -1.09
N ALA A 62 -7.29 2.18 -0.09
CA ALA A 62 -8.52 2.73 0.49
C ALA A 62 -9.38 3.44 -0.57
N LYS A 63 -8.75 4.24 -1.46
CA LYS A 63 -9.44 4.91 -2.58
C LYS A 63 -10.09 3.91 -3.51
N GLN A 64 -9.37 2.86 -3.92
CA GLN A 64 -9.90 1.84 -4.82
C GLN A 64 -11.10 1.12 -4.21
N VAL A 65 -11.02 0.73 -2.93
CA VAL A 65 -12.13 0.07 -2.23
C VAL A 65 -13.32 1.00 -1.98
N SER A 66 -13.08 2.30 -1.77
CA SER A 66 -14.15 3.29 -1.60
C SER A 66 -14.81 3.75 -2.91
N ALA A 67 -14.17 3.50 -4.05
CA ALA A 67 -14.68 3.91 -5.36
C ALA A 67 -15.79 2.99 -5.88
N ASP A 68 -15.94 1.80 -5.28
CA ASP A 68 -17.07 0.91 -5.55
C ASP A 68 -18.40 1.55 -5.10
N SER A 69 -19.52 1.06 -5.65
CA SER A 69 -20.87 1.64 -5.48
C SER A 69 -21.34 1.80 -4.03
N SER A 70 -20.75 1.07 -3.09
CA SER A 70 -20.96 1.27 -1.65
C SER A 70 -19.69 0.96 -0.84
N PRO A 71 -19.40 1.76 0.20
CA PRO A 71 -18.36 1.45 1.17
C PRO A 71 -18.65 0.11 1.87
N PRO A 72 -17.61 -0.68 2.20
CA PRO A 72 -17.81 -1.91 2.96
C PRO A 72 -18.42 -1.60 4.33
N THR A 73 -19.38 -2.41 4.76
CA THR A 73 -20.04 -2.31 6.08
C THR A 73 -19.66 -3.47 7.01
N LEU A 74 -19.12 -4.55 6.45
CA LEU A 74 -18.65 -5.73 7.16
C LEU A 74 -17.13 -5.84 7.10
N VAL A 75 -16.52 -6.38 8.16
CA VAL A 75 -15.06 -6.57 8.20
C VAL A 75 -14.61 -7.56 7.13
N SER A 76 -15.34 -8.65 6.94
CA SER A 76 -15.03 -9.68 5.92
C SER A 76 -15.07 -9.12 4.49
N ASP A 77 -16.07 -8.30 4.18
CA ASP A 77 -16.19 -7.60 2.89
C ASP A 77 -15.02 -6.63 2.71
N CYS A 78 -14.72 -5.81 3.73
CA CYS A 78 -13.57 -4.91 3.72
C CYS A 78 -12.27 -5.65 3.39
N ILE A 79 -11.95 -6.72 4.14
CA ILE A 79 -10.74 -7.54 3.94
C ILE A 79 -10.69 -8.13 2.52
N SER A 80 -11.81 -8.66 2.03
CA SER A 80 -11.86 -9.27 0.70
C SER A 80 -11.54 -8.24 -0.38
N ARG A 81 -12.15 -7.05 -0.31
CA ARG A 81 -11.90 -5.96 -1.26
C ARG A 81 -10.49 -5.43 -1.19
N VAL A 82 -9.92 -5.25 0.01
CA VAL A 82 -8.55 -4.71 0.14
C VAL A 82 -7.48 -5.69 -0.32
N ILE A 83 -7.68 -7.01 -0.17
CA ILE A 83 -6.78 -8.03 -0.72
C ILE A 83 -6.79 -7.96 -2.26
N ILE A 84 -7.97 -7.89 -2.86
CA ILE A 84 -8.12 -7.76 -4.32
C ILE A 84 -7.46 -6.47 -4.81
N ALA A 85 -7.71 -5.34 -4.14
CA ALA A 85 -7.10 -4.06 -4.48
C ALA A 85 -5.56 -4.10 -4.37
N GLU A 86 -5.00 -4.67 -3.29
CA GLU A 86 -3.55 -4.82 -3.13
C GLU A 86 -2.93 -5.63 -4.27
N TYR A 87 -3.56 -6.74 -4.66
CA TYR A 87 -3.10 -7.56 -5.78
C TYR A 87 -3.00 -6.75 -7.08
N TRP A 88 -4.08 -6.07 -7.48
CA TRP A 88 -4.10 -5.31 -8.73
C TRP A 88 -3.14 -4.12 -8.72
N ILE A 89 -3.05 -3.40 -7.60
CA ILE A 89 -2.10 -2.30 -7.44
C ILE A 89 -0.65 -2.79 -7.60
N ASN A 90 -0.31 -3.92 -6.98
CA ASN A 90 1.04 -4.47 -7.09
C ASN A 90 1.35 -4.92 -8.52
N LYS A 91 0.40 -5.58 -9.18
CA LYS A 91 0.51 -6.00 -10.57
C LYS A 91 0.73 -4.81 -11.52
N ASP A 92 -0.03 -3.73 -11.35
CA ASP A 92 0.12 -2.50 -12.13
C ASP A 92 1.49 -1.84 -11.88
N LYS A 93 1.95 -1.84 -10.62
CA LYS A 93 3.25 -1.30 -10.25
C LYS A 93 4.39 -2.10 -10.90
N GLU A 94 4.30 -3.42 -10.93
CA GLU A 94 5.25 -4.30 -11.60
C GLU A 94 5.28 -4.06 -13.11
N ALA A 95 4.11 -3.98 -13.76
CA ALA A 95 4.00 -3.69 -15.18
C ALA A 95 4.65 -2.33 -15.54
N ARG A 96 4.38 -1.29 -14.75
CA ARG A 96 5.00 0.04 -14.93
C ARG A 96 6.52 0.00 -14.74
N ALA A 97 7.01 -0.77 -13.76
CA ALA A 97 8.44 -0.92 -13.52
C ALA A 97 9.14 -1.60 -14.71
N GLN A 98 8.52 -2.61 -15.33
CA GLN A 98 9.04 -3.28 -16.51
C GLN A 98 9.10 -2.33 -17.72
N ILE A 99 8.04 -1.56 -17.97
CA ILE A 99 8.00 -0.56 -19.05
C ILE A 99 9.10 0.49 -18.84
N PHE A 100 9.23 1.01 -17.63
CA PHE A 100 10.24 2.02 -17.32
C PHE A 100 11.67 1.48 -17.51
N LYS A 101 11.91 0.22 -17.13
CA LYS A 101 13.19 -0.45 -17.35
C LYS A 101 13.51 -0.57 -18.84
N ALA A 102 12.55 -1.00 -19.66
CA ALA A 102 12.72 -1.12 -21.11
C ALA A 102 13.05 0.23 -21.77
N ILE A 103 12.33 1.29 -21.43
CA ILE A 103 12.59 2.65 -21.95
C ILE A 103 14.00 3.13 -21.56
N LYS A 104 14.45 2.82 -20.34
CA LYS A 104 15.79 3.20 -19.87
C LYS A 104 16.88 2.45 -20.64
N GLU A 105 16.69 1.16 -20.90
CA GLU A 105 17.60 0.33 -21.69
C GLU A 105 17.67 0.80 -23.15
N GLU A 106 16.53 1.09 -23.78
CA GLU A 106 16.47 1.62 -25.15
C GLU A 106 17.21 2.96 -25.29
N LYS A 107 17.00 3.89 -24.34
CA LYS A 107 17.73 5.17 -24.31
C LYS A 107 19.23 4.99 -24.12
N ALA A 108 19.66 3.99 -23.34
CA ALA A 108 21.08 3.69 -23.16
C ALA A 108 21.71 3.16 -24.46
N VAL A 109 21.00 2.29 -25.20
CA VAL A 109 21.44 1.76 -26.50
C VAL A 109 21.56 2.88 -27.53
N ILE A 110 20.56 3.76 -27.65
CA ILE A 110 20.59 4.90 -28.59
C ILE A 110 21.79 5.82 -28.31
N LYS A 111 22.05 6.14 -27.03
CA LYS A 111 23.19 6.97 -26.63
C LYS A 111 24.55 6.32 -26.93
N GLN A 112 24.64 4.99 -26.89
CA GLN A 112 25.86 4.25 -27.22
C GLN A 112 26.07 4.07 -28.74
N SER A 113 25.03 4.20 -29.55
CA SER A 113 25.10 4.08 -31.01
C SER A 113 25.45 5.40 -31.72
N GLN A 114 25.16 6.55 -31.11
CA GLN A 114 25.49 7.88 -31.66
C GLN A 114 26.99 8.27 -31.75
N PRO A 115 27.95 7.74 -30.96
CA PRO A 115 29.36 8.14 -31.08
C PRO A 115 30.05 7.68 -32.36
N ARG A 116 29.52 6.68 -33.07
CA ARG A 116 30.20 6.07 -34.24
C ARG A 116 29.92 6.77 -35.57
N GLN A 117 28.81 7.50 -35.71
CA GLN A 117 28.45 8.13 -37.00
C GLN A 117 29.24 9.42 -37.30
N ASN A 118 29.92 10.02 -36.32
CA ASN A 118 30.71 11.24 -36.53
C ASN A 118 32.18 11.01 -36.91
N GLN A 119 32.66 9.76 -36.97
CA GLN A 119 34.03 9.44 -37.41
C GLN A 119 34.13 9.02 -38.89
N GLU A 120 33.04 8.55 -39.50
CA GLU A 120 33.06 8.12 -40.92
C GLU A 120 32.91 9.28 -41.94
N LEU A 121 32.55 10.49 -41.49
CA LEU A 121 32.50 11.68 -42.36
C LEU A 121 33.87 12.34 -42.62
N TYR A 122 34.93 11.96 -41.88
CA TYR A 122 36.27 12.56 -42.02
C TYR A 122 37.26 11.72 -42.84
N LEU A 123 36.84 10.58 -43.38
CA LEU A 123 37.71 9.66 -44.16
C LEU A 123 37.34 9.58 -45.65
N ARG A 124 36.46 10.46 -46.14
CA ARG A 124 36.03 10.57 -47.55
C ARG A 124 36.31 11.95 -48.18
N GLY A 125 37.36 12.62 -47.70
CA GLY A 125 37.92 13.84 -48.31
C GLY A 125 39.16 13.51 -49.12
#